data_AF-A0A965EIC0-F1
#
_entry.id   AF-A0A965EIC0-F1
#
_cell.length_a   1.000
_cell.length_b   1.000
_cell.length_c   1.000
_cell.angle_alpha   90.00
_cell.angle_beta   90.00
_cell.angle_gamma   90.00
#
_symmetry.space_group_name_H-M   'P 1'
#
loop_
_entity.id
_entity.type
_entity.pdbx_description
1 polymer ?
#
loop_
_entity_poly.entity_id
_entity_poly.type
_entity_poly.pdbx_seq_one_letter_code
_entity_poly.pdbx_strand_id
1 'polypeptide(L)'
;MSQEKVFADGFSFKRNENAPEFVVGRLSIKVEDAIAFMKEHQKNGWVNVSIKYGRSGNPYCELDMYEPTNMSKNQGDMSKNQGSMSKNVQPHVEKEEDELPF
;
A
#
# COMPACT_ATOMS: atom_id res chain seq x y z
N MET A 1 30.12 -7.17 -0.29
CA MET A 1 29.29 -7.38 0.90
C MET A 1 27.99 -8.01 0.43
N SER A 2 27.83 -9.33 0.63
CA SER A 2 26.58 -10.02 0.28
C SER A 2 25.49 -9.47 1.20
N GLN A 3 24.52 -8.74 0.65
CA GLN A 3 23.35 -8.33 1.42
C GLN A 3 22.64 -9.61 1.86
N GLU A 4 22.58 -9.82 3.18
CA GLU A 4 21.94 -10.98 3.76
C GLU A 4 20.45 -10.91 3.42
N LYS A 5 19.98 -11.88 2.62
CA LYS A 5 18.58 -11.93 2.18
C LYS A 5 17.75 -12.45 3.33
N VAL A 6 16.94 -11.58 3.91
CA VAL A 6 15.94 -11.97 4.91
C VAL A 6 14.67 -12.39 4.16
N PHE A 7 14.27 -13.65 4.30
CA PHE A 7 13.01 -14.13 3.72
C PHE A 7 11.84 -13.66 4.58
N ALA A 8 10.73 -13.31 3.93
CA ALA A 8 9.54 -12.87 4.63
C ALA A 8 8.81 -14.06 5.26
N ASP A 9 9.11 -14.35 6.54
CA ASP A 9 8.51 -15.47 7.24
C ASP A 9 7.00 -15.27 7.46
N GLY A 10 6.23 -16.33 7.29
CA GLY A 10 4.77 -16.29 7.25
C GLY A 10 4.17 -15.76 5.94
N PHE A 11 4.96 -15.30 4.96
CA PHE A 11 4.46 -14.87 3.66
C PHE A 11 4.71 -15.96 2.60
N SER A 12 3.64 -16.39 1.93
CA SER A 12 3.72 -17.35 0.83
C SER A 12 3.05 -16.79 -0.39
N PHE A 13 3.82 -16.54 -1.45
CA PHE A 13 3.29 -16.12 -2.73
C PHE A 13 3.31 -17.29 -3.71
N LYS A 14 2.19 -17.53 -4.38
CA LYS A 14 2.05 -18.56 -5.41
C LYS A 14 1.44 -17.96 -6.66
N ARG A 15 2.08 -18.15 -7.81
CA ARG A 15 1.49 -17.81 -9.11
C ARG A 15 0.98 -19.07 -9.77
N ASN A 16 -0.23 -19.01 -10.32
CA ASN A 16 -0.79 -20.09 -11.12
C ASN A 16 -0.70 -19.68 -12.59
N GLU A 17 -0.05 -20.50 -13.41
CA GLU A 17 0.13 -20.25 -14.85
C GLU A 17 -1.20 -20.29 -15.61
N ASN A 18 -2.21 -20.97 -15.07
CA ASN A 18 -3.56 -21.01 -15.65
C ASN A 18 -4.48 -19.88 -15.15
N ALA A 19 -3.96 -18.94 -14.35
CA ALA A 19 -4.77 -17.83 -13.87
C ALA A 19 -4.98 -16.78 -14.97
N PRO A 20 -6.11 -16.05 -14.97
CA PRO A 20 -6.34 -14.93 -15.88
C PRO A 20 -5.23 -13.86 -15.79
N GLU A 21 -5.01 -13.11 -16.87
CA GLU A 21 -3.94 -12.09 -16.93
C GLU A 21 -4.05 -10.99 -15.87
N PHE A 22 -5.28 -10.68 -15.44
CA PHE A 22 -5.50 -9.70 -14.36
C PHE A 22 -5.11 -10.23 -12.97
N VAL A 23 -4.80 -11.53 -12.82
CA VAL A 23 -4.40 -12.14 -11.56
C VAL A 23 -2.87 -12.23 -11.49
N VAL A 24 -2.27 -11.35 -10.69
CA VAL A 24 -0.82 -11.31 -10.48
C VAL A 24 -0.33 -12.55 -9.70
N GLY A 25 -1.14 -13.06 -8.78
CA GLY A 25 -0.86 -14.27 -8.01
C GLY A 25 -1.74 -14.37 -6.76
N ARG A 26 -1.46 -15.37 -5.93
CA ARG A 26 -2.11 -15.60 -4.64
C ARG A 26 -1.10 -15.37 -3.53
N LEU A 27 -1.43 -14.49 -2.60
CA LEU A 27 -0.67 -14.26 -1.37
C LEU A 27 -1.39 -14.93 -0.21
N SER A 28 -0.69 -15.81 0.49
CA SER A 28 -1.13 -16.43 1.73
C SER A 28 -0.25 -15.92 2.87
N ILE A 29 -0.88 -15.48 3.95
CA ILE A 29 -0.19 -14.91 5.10
C ILE A 29 -0.55 -15.77 6.31
N LYS A 30 0.45 -16.39 6.93
CA LYS A 30 0.31 -17.07 8.20
C LYS A 30 0.43 -16.02 9.31
N VAL A 31 -0.70 -15.71 9.93
CA VAL A 31 -0.86 -14.56 10.83
C VAL A 31 0.15 -14.59 11.99
N GLU A 32 0.37 -15.74 12.60
CA GLU A 32 1.27 -15.90 13.75
C GLU A 32 2.71 -15.51 13.41
N ASP A 33 3.24 -16.09 12.33
CA ASP A 33 4.63 -15.87 11.90
C ASP A 33 4.79 -14.47 11.30
N ALA A 34 3.80 -14.01 10.52
CA ALA A 34 3.83 -12.70 9.90
C ALA A 34 3.80 -11.57 10.93
N ILE A 35 3.06 -11.70 12.04
CA ILE A 35 3.07 -10.69 13.11
C ILE A 35 4.46 -10.60 13.76
N ALA A 36 5.10 -11.74 14.03
CA ALA A 36 6.46 -11.75 14.57
C ALA A 36 7.45 -11.06 13.62
N PHE A 37 7.42 -11.47 12.34
CA PHE A 37 8.23 -10.89 11.29
C PHE A 37 8.02 -9.38 11.12
N MET A 38 6.76 -8.94 11.09
CA MET A 38 6.43 -7.52 10.94
C MET A 38 6.89 -6.71 12.15
N LYS A 39 6.75 -7.23 13.37
CA LYS A 39 7.22 -6.53 14.58
C LYS A 39 8.73 -6.38 14.62
N GLU A 40 9.46 -7.37 14.12
CA GLU A 40 10.92 -7.39 14.10
C GLU A 40 11.49 -6.46 13.03
N HIS A 41 10.86 -6.39 11.85
CA HIS A 41 11.40 -5.68 10.70
C HIS A 41 10.64 -4.40 10.30
N GLN A 42 9.63 -3.98 11.07
CA GLN A 42 8.92 -2.73 10.79
C GLN A 42 9.83 -1.51 10.95
N LYS A 43 9.71 -0.60 9.98
CA LYS A 43 10.29 0.74 10.05
C LYS A 43 9.14 1.74 9.99
N ASN A 44 8.91 2.45 11.08
CA ASN A 44 7.82 3.42 11.21
C ASN A 44 6.42 2.84 10.89
N GLY A 45 6.16 1.59 11.30
CA GLY A 45 4.88 0.91 11.03
C GLY A 45 4.75 0.28 9.65
N TRP A 46 5.78 0.38 8.80
CA TRP A 46 5.77 -0.20 7.45
C TRP A 46 6.80 -1.33 7.33
N VAL A 47 6.44 -2.35 6.53
CA VAL A 47 7.32 -3.46 6.15
C VAL A 47 7.27 -3.58 4.64
N ASN A 48 8.42 -3.46 3.99
CA ASN A 48 8.52 -3.59 2.55
C ASN A 48 8.94 -5.02 2.21
N VAL A 49 8.20 -5.66 1.30
CA VAL A 49 8.47 -7.04 0.86
C VAL A 49 8.51 -7.08 -0.66
N SER A 50 9.59 -7.63 -1.19
CA SER A 50 9.83 -7.83 -2.62
C SER A 50 9.52 -9.28 -3.01
N ILE A 51 8.74 -9.47 -4.08
CA ILE A 51 8.43 -10.80 -4.63
C ILE A 51 9.34 -11.04 -5.84
N LYS A 52 10.19 -12.06 -5.77
CA LYS A 52 11.19 -12.38 -6.80
C LYS A 52 11.10 -13.85 -7.20
N TYR A 53 11.57 -14.18 -8.39
CA TYR A 53 11.66 -15.56 -8.86
C TYR A 53 13.04 -16.13 -8.54
N GLY A 54 13.06 -17.31 -7.91
CA GLY A 54 14.27 -18.07 -7.70
C GLY A 54 14.75 -18.69 -9.02
N ARG A 55 16.00 -19.16 -9.04
CA ARG A 55 16.55 -19.88 -10.21
C ARG A 55 15.73 -21.13 -10.59
N SER A 56 15.03 -21.71 -9.63
CA SER A 56 14.14 -22.85 -9.82
C SER A 56 12.75 -22.48 -10.38
N GLY A 57 12.49 -21.20 -10.69
CA GLY A 57 11.20 -20.72 -11.21
C GLY A 57 10.11 -20.52 -10.15
N ASN A 58 10.37 -20.87 -8.88
CA ASN A 58 9.44 -20.62 -7.79
C ASN A 58 9.55 -19.16 -7.31
N PRO A 59 8.42 -18.45 -7.16
CA PRO A 59 8.43 -17.13 -6.56
C PRO A 59 8.69 -17.24 -5.05
N TYR A 60 9.40 -16.26 -4.51
CA TYR A 60 9.68 -16.11 -3.09
C TYR A 60 9.54 -14.64 -2.67
N CYS A 61 9.26 -14.43 -1.40
CA CYS A 61 9.14 -13.11 -0.79
C CYS A 61 10.39 -12.83 0.05
N GLU A 62 11.04 -11.69 -0.18
CA GLU A 62 12.17 -11.22 0.63
C GLU A 62 11.89 -9.84 1.22
N LEU A 63 12.41 -9.57 2.41
CA LEU A 63 12.36 -8.25 3.02
C LEU A 63 13.14 -7.28 2.16
N ASP A 64 12.50 -6.18 1.79
CA ASP A 64 13.15 -5.10 1.09
C ASP A 64 13.70 -4.10 2.11
N MET A 65 15.01 -4.17 2.34
CA MET A 65 15.72 -3.27 3.27
C MET A 65 16.24 -2.01 2.58
N TYR A 66 15.83 -1.74 1.34
CA TYR A 66 16.31 -0.59 0.59
C TYR A 66 15.78 0.70 1.21
N GLU A 67 16.67 1.49 1.79
CA GLU A 67 16.39 2.87 2.17
C GLU A 67 16.81 3.78 1.03
N PRO A 68 15.86 4.50 0.37
CA PRO A 68 16.25 5.48 -0.62
C PRO A 68 17.08 6.56 0.09
N THR A 69 18.38 6.60 -0.21
CA THR A 69 19.28 7.65 0.26
C THR A 69 18.89 8.95 -0.44
N ASN A 70 17.95 9.69 0.16
CA ASN A 70 17.62 11.10 -0.11
C ASN A 70 18.00 11.61 -1.51
N MET A 71 17.36 11.10 -2.57
CA MET A 71 17.10 11.94 -3.73
C MET A 71 15.85 12.76 -3.44
N SER A 72 16.12 13.90 -2.80
CA SER A 72 15.34 15.14 -2.74
C SER A 72 13.86 15.11 -3.16
N LYS A 73 12.99 15.32 -2.17
CA LYS A 73 11.70 16.06 -2.21
C LYS A 73 10.99 16.16 -3.57
N ASN A 74 10.06 15.26 -3.84
CA ASN A 74 8.68 15.64 -4.21
C ASN A 74 7.76 14.42 -4.32
N GLN A 75 6.50 14.62 -3.92
CA GLN A 75 5.35 13.71 -4.06
C GLN A 75 5.39 12.45 -3.17
N GLY A 76 4.38 12.15 -2.37
CA GLY A 76 3.09 12.76 -2.15
C GLY A 76 2.43 12.00 -1.01
N ASP A 77 1.73 12.75 -0.18
CA ASP A 77 1.01 12.33 1.00
C ASP A 77 0.10 11.12 0.71
N MET A 78 0.43 9.94 1.27
CA MET A 78 -0.53 8.85 1.44
C MET A 78 -0.88 8.73 2.92
N SER A 79 -1.45 9.80 3.47
CA SER A 79 -2.16 9.76 4.74
C SER A 79 -3.53 10.38 4.57
N LYS A 80 -4.53 9.54 4.28
CA LYS A 80 -5.92 9.58 4.78
C LYS A 80 -6.85 8.83 3.82
N ASN A 81 -7.10 7.56 4.13
CA ASN A 81 -8.43 7.02 3.90
C ASN A 81 -9.08 6.79 5.26
N GLN A 82 -9.68 7.84 5.79
CA GLN A 82 -10.71 7.75 6.81
C GLN A 82 -11.85 8.68 6.40
N GLY A 83 -12.96 8.05 6.02
CA GLY A 83 -14.33 8.43 6.39
C GLY A 83 -14.78 9.87 6.16
N SER A 84 -15.85 10.00 5.38
CA SER A 84 -17.15 10.53 5.82
C SER A 84 -17.79 11.49 4.82
N MET A 85 -19.11 11.28 4.68
CA MET A 85 -20.09 12.02 3.91
C MET A 85 -19.81 13.52 3.77
N SER A 86 -19.80 14.03 2.54
CA SER A 86 -20.09 15.45 2.30
C SER A 86 -21.52 15.58 1.78
N LYS A 87 -22.40 16.02 2.68
CA LYS A 87 -23.69 16.61 2.34
C LYS A 87 -23.45 17.81 1.44
N ASN A 88 -24.07 17.80 0.27
CA ASN A 88 -24.20 18.94 -0.61
C ASN A 88 -25.02 20.03 0.10
N VAL A 89 -24.37 21.09 0.58
CA VAL A 89 -25.00 22.34 0.99
C VAL A 89 -24.49 23.42 0.04
N GLN A 90 -25.35 23.80 -0.90
CA GLN A 90 -25.16 25.00 -1.72
C GLN A 90 -25.60 26.22 -0.89
N PRO A 91 -24.77 27.26 -0.74
CA PRO A 91 -25.28 28.57 -0.35
C PRO A 91 -25.80 29.27 -1.61
N HIS A 92 -27.11 29.27 -1.81
CA HIS A 92 -27.78 30.23 -2.69
C HIS A 92 -27.79 31.57 -1.95
N VAL A 93 -27.00 32.52 -2.43
CA VAL A 93 -26.99 33.91 -1.98
C VAL A 93 -28.22 34.58 -2.58
N GLU A 94 -29.23 34.85 -1.74
CA GLU A 94 -30.32 35.78 -2.03
C GLU A 94 -29.72 37.16 -2.32
N LYS A 95 -29.99 37.66 -3.53
CA LYS A 95 -29.93 39.09 -3.82
C LYS A 95 -31.36 39.61 -3.72
N GLU A 96 -31.66 40.21 -2.58
CA GLU A 96 -32.77 41.14 -2.39
C GLU A 96 -32.40 42.45 -3.10
N GLU A 97 -32.87 42.70 -4.33
CA GLU A 97 -32.98 44.06 -4.85
C GLU A 97 -34.24 44.16 -5.74
N ASP A 98 -34.96 45.27 -5.56
CA ASP A 98 -36.06 45.81 -6.37
C ASP A 98 -37.50 45.42 -6.00
N GLU A 99 -37.93 45.97 -4.85
CA GLU A 99 -39.22 46.64 -4.74
C GLU A 99 -39.49 47.51 -5.99
N LEU A 100 -40.58 47.25 -6.71
CA LEU A 100 -41.20 48.27 -7.56
C LEU A 100 -42.62 48.58 -7.07
N PRO A 101 -42.96 49.88 -6.95
CA PRO A 101 -44.06 50.37 -6.13
C PRO A 101 -45.45 50.19 -6.76
N PHE A 102 -46.42 49.95 -5.87
CA PHE A 102 -47.89 50.08 -5.92
C PHE A 102 -48.63 50.00 -7.27
#